data_AF-A0A1I1R7L2-F1
#
_entry.id   AF-A0A1I1R7L2-F1
#
_cell.length_a   1.000
_cell.length_b   1.000
_cell.length_c   1.000
_cell.angle_alpha   90.00
_cell.angle_beta   90.00
_cell.angle_gamma   90.00
#
_symmetry.space_group_name_H-M   'P 1'
#
loop_
_entity.id
_entity.type
_entity.pdbx_description
1 polymer ?
#
loop_
_entity_poly.entity_id
_entity_poly.type
_entity_poly.pdbx_seq_one_letter_code
_entity_poly.pdbx_strand_id
1 'polypeptide(L)'
;MLEQPYEYRAKALVEPDWRRLPGFAEVTEEQWRSAQWQRVNCVKNLRQLRGVYGDLLDESFYADVEADQAGRATMSLLLPPQMLSTMVPDAVPTTAAMLADPVRRYMLPVASDRLAAAAASHPYAARDSLHEHEMWAVEGLTHRYPTKVLAELLPTCPQYCGHCTRMDLVGNSTPAVTKLKFDLKPVDRHAEMLGYLRRTPGVRDVVVSGGDVANLPFKNLEAFVSGLLEIESVRDIRLASKALMGLPQHWLQDDVVAGMARLATTARERGVSLAVHTHVNAAQSVTPLVAEAAQAMLAAGVRDVRNQGVLLHGVNDTATQLLDLCFALLDGAGVTPYYFYMCDMIPSAEHWRVPLSQAQTLQHDLMGYLPGFATPRIVCDVPYVGKRWVHQVAEYDRERGISYWTKNYRTGIERTDEAALDRRYTYYDPIHSLPAAGQQWWADRAVDPVAAEAAAAASREASVAQLG
;
A
#
# COMPACT_ATOMS: atom_id res chain seq x y z
N MET A 1 25.19 0.79 -32.72
CA MET A 1 23.93 1.53 -32.59
C MET A 1 23.48 1.30 -31.15
N LEU A 2 23.33 2.35 -30.34
CA LEU A 2 22.78 2.16 -28.97
C LEU A 2 21.29 1.86 -29.14
N GLU A 3 20.86 0.67 -28.72
CA GLU A 3 19.44 0.30 -28.73
C GLU A 3 18.67 1.17 -27.74
N GLN A 4 17.42 1.52 -28.09
CA GLN A 4 16.53 2.24 -27.19
C GLN A 4 16.27 1.36 -25.95
N PRO A 5 16.46 1.86 -24.71
CA PRO A 5 16.34 1.03 -23.50
C PRO A 5 14.96 0.40 -23.28
N TYR A 6 13.91 1.02 -23.81
CA TYR A 6 12.54 0.51 -23.76
C TYR A 6 11.82 0.77 -25.09
N GLU A 7 11.19 -0.26 -25.63
CA GLU A 7 10.33 -0.17 -26.82
C GLU A 7 8.89 -0.46 -26.41
N TYR A 8 8.02 0.56 -26.52
CA TYR A 8 6.60 0.38 -26.24
C TYR A 8 5.99 -0.62 -27.21
N ARG A 9 5.26 -1.60 -26.66
CA ARG A 9 4.41 -2.51 -27.41
C ARG A 9 3.05 -2.55 -26.75
N ALA A 10 2.01 -2.20 -27.50
CA ALA A 10 0.65 -2.34 -27.01
C ALA A 10 0.39 -3.81 -26.66
N LYS A 11 0.09 -4.08 -25.39
CA LYS A 11 -0.27 -5.41 -24.87
C LYS A 11 -1.72 -5.38 -24.43
N ALA A 12 -2.53 -6.31 -24.95
CA ALA A 12 -3.88 -6.49 -24.45
C ALA A 12 -3.82 -7.01 -23.01
N LEU A 13 -4.75 -6.55 -22.17
CA LEU A 13 -4.93 -7.16 -20.85
C LEU A 13 -5.46 -8.58 -21.03
N VAL A 14 -4.97 -9.51 -20.22
CA VAL A 14 -5.36 -10.92 -20.26
C VAL A 14 -5.96 -11.29 -18.90
N GLU A 15 -7.12 -11.93 -18.91
CA GLU A 15 -7.66 -12.55 -17.71
C GLU A 15 -7.02 -13.94 -17.58
N PRO A 16 -6.22 -14.21 -16.54
CA PRO A 16 -5.64 -15.53 -16.36
C PRO A 16 -6.73 -16.58 -16.21
N ASP A 17 -6.56 -17.74 -16.85
CA ASP A 17 -7.48 -18.85 -16.65
C ASP A 17 -7.33 -19.39 -15.22
N TRP A 18 -8.26 -19.03 -14.33
CA TRP A 18 -8.23 -19.48 -12.94
C TRP A 18 -8.39 -21.00 -12.81
N ARG A 19 -8.98 -21.68 -13.80
CA ARG A 19 -9.21 -23.14 -13.76
C ARG A 19 -7.93 -23.94 -13.90
N ARG A 20 -6.82 -23.30 -14.28
CA ARG A 20 -5.47 -23.92 -14.24
C ARG A 20 -5.03 -24.28 -12.81
N LEU A 21 -5.66 -23.68 -11.80
CA LEU A 21 -5.44 -24.00 -10.39
C LEU A 21 -6.40 -25.12 -9.96
N PRO A 22 -5.91 -26.26 -9.44
CA PRO A 22 -6.75 -27.42 -9.11
C PRO A 22 -7.94 -27.09 -8.21
N GLY A 23 -7.75 -26.25 -7.20
CA GLY A 23 -8.83 -25.86 -6.30
C GLY A 23 -9.89 -24.94 -6.92
N PHE A 24 -9.65 -24.41 -8.13
CA PHE A 24 -10.60 -23.59 -8.88
C PHE A 24 -11.03 -24.20 -10.22
N ALA A 25 -10.64 -25.44 -10.53
CA ALA A 25 -10.93 -26.08 -11.82
C ALA A 25 -12.42 -26.11 -12.18
N GLU A 26 -13.28 -26.36 -11.19
CA GLU A 26 -14.74 -26.44 -11.36
C GLU A 26 -15.47 -25.11 -11.11
N VAL A 27 -14.74 -24.01 -10.92
CA VAL A 27 -15.34 -22.70 -10.62
C VAL A 27 -15.94 -22.10 -11.90
N THR A 28 -17.23 -21.79 -11.84
CA THR A 28 -17.95 -21.15 -12.94
C THR A 28 -17.57 -19.68 -13.05
N GLU A 29 -17.81 -19.07 -14.23
CA GLU A 29 -17.60 -17.63 -14.38
C GLU A 29 -18.52 -16.80 -13.46
N GLU A 30 -19.76 -17.25 -13.26
CA GLU A 30 -20.70 -16.60 -12.32
C GLU A 30 -20.15 -16.57 -10.89
N GLN A 31 -19.59 -17.69 -10.42
CA GLN A 31 -18.92 -17.76 -9.12
C GLN A 31 -17.69 -16.87 -9.10
N TRP A 32 -16.85 -16.89 -10.14
CA TRP A 32 -15.66 -16.07 -10.22
C TRP A 32 -15.96 -14.57 -10.16
N ARG A 33 -17.04 -14.15 -10.83
CA ARG A 33 -17.54 -12.77 -10.85
C ARG A 33 -18.30 -12.36 -9.59
N SER A 34 -18.58 -13.29 -8.67
CA SER A 34 -19.23 -12.99 -7.39
C SER A 34 -18.24 -12.49 -6.33
N ALA A 35 -18.41 -11.24 -5.89
CA ALA A 35 -17.63 -10.67 -4.79
C ALA A 35 -17.77 -11.50 -3.49
N GLN A 36 -18.96 -12.05 -3.24
CA GLN A 36 -19.22 -12.90 -2.08
C GLN A 36 -18.45 -14.22 -2.19
N TRP A 37 -18.47 -14.86 -3.36
CA TRP A 37 -17.72 -16.10 -3.57
C TRP A 37 -16.21 -15.88 -3.37
N GLN A 38 -15.65 -14.80 -3.92
CA GLN A 38 -14.24 -14.42 -3.74
C GLN A 38 -13.88 -14.24 -2.25
N ARG A 39 -14.75 -13.58 -1.46
CA ARG A 39 -14.54 -13.40 -0.01
C ARG A 39 -14.59 -14.69 0.78
N VAL A 40 -15.55 -15.56 0.46
CA VAL A 40 -15.73 -16.86 1.14
C VAL A 40 -14.54 -17.78 0.86
N ASN A 41 -14.04 -17.77 -0.38
CA ASN A 41 -12.93 -18.62 -0.83
C ASN A 41 -11.55 -17.96 -0.71
N CYS A 42 -11.47 -16.82 -0.02
CA CYS A 42 -10.19 -16.18 0.30
C CYS A 42 -9.35 -17.10 1.21
N VAL A 43 -8.10 -17.37 0.79
CA VAL A 43 -7.17 -18.26 1.48
C VAL A 43 -6.62 -17.57 2.73
N LYS A 44 -6.78 -18.22 3.88
CA LYS A 44 -6.44 -17.68 5.22
C LYS A 44 -5.42 -18.53 5.98
N ASN A 45 -5.06 -19.70 5.47
CA ASN A 45 -4.12 -20.63 6.11
C ASN A 45 -3.54 -21.60 5.07
N LEU A 46 -2.47 -22.31 5.47
CA LEU A 46 -1.77 -23.25 4.60
C LEU A 46 -2.64 -24.38 4.09
N ARG A 47 -3.56 -24.91 4.91
CA ARG A 47 -4.50 -25.96 4.44
C ARG A 47 -5.34 -25.47 3.27
N GLN A 48 -5.84 -24.23 3.32
CA GLN A 48 -6.58 -23.64 2.21
C GLN A 48 -5.69 -23.34 1.00
N LEU A 49 -4.44 -22.89 1.22
CA LEU A 49 -3.47 -22.69 0.14
C LEU A 49 -3.19 -24.01 -0.59
N ARG A 50 -2.98 -25.10 0.15
CA ARG A 50 -2.86 -26.47 -0.38
C ARG A 50 -4.11 -26.92 -1.10
N GLY A 51 -5.29 -26.52 -0.64
CA GLY A 51 -6.54 -26.78 -1.34
C GLY A 51 -6.60 -26.12 -2.73
N VAL A 52 -5.93 -24.98 -2.93
CA VAL A 52 -5.88 -24.28 -4.22
C VAL A 52 -4.86 -24.91 -5.16
N TYR A 53 -3.62 -25.10 -4.71
CA TYR A 53 -2.51 -25.52 -5.56
C TYR A 53 -2.26 -27.02 -5.59
N GLY A 54 -2.68 -27.77 -4.56
CA GLY A 54 -2.46 -29.21 -4.44
C GLY A 54 -0.98 -29.57 -4.59
N ASP A 55 -0.71 -30.59 -5.41
CA ASP A 55 0.63 -31.13 -5.69
C ASP A 55 1.40 -30.32 -6.75
N LEU A 56 0.87 -29.16 -7.21
CA LEU A 56 1.61 -28.30 -8.15
C LEU A 56 2.83 -27.63 -7.52
N LEU A 57 2.81 -27.47 -6.19
CA LEU A 57 3.89 -26.88 -5.42
C LEU A 57 4.47 -27.91 -4.48
N ASP A 58 5.79 -27.93 -4.37
CA ASP A 58 6.50 -28.88 -3.53
C ASP A 58 6.22 -28.63 -2.04
N GLU A 59 6.33 -29.67 -1.22
CA GLU A 59 6.22 -29.56 0.24
C GLU A 59 7.17 -28.51 0.84
N SER A 60 8.35 -28.32 0.22
CA SER A 60 9.30 -27.29 0.61
C SER A 60 8.74 -25.87 0.49
N PHE A 61 7.91 -25.59 -0.52
CA PHE A 61 7.27 -24.28 -0.68
C PHE A 61 6.31 -23.99 0.47
N TYR A 62 5.46 -24.97 0.80
CA TYR A 62 4.51 -24.81 1.88
C TYR A 62 5.20 -24.71 3.25
N ALA A 63 6.27 -25.47 3.49
CA ALA A 63 7.09 -25.34 4.68
C ALA A 63 7.74 -23.95 4.78
N ASP A 64 8.13 -23.36 3.64
CA ASP A 64 8.72 -22.01 3.57
C ASP A 64 7.68 -20.91 3.87
N VAL A 65 6.43 -21.07 3.41
CA VAL A 65 5.29 -20.22 3.82
C VAL A 65 5.01 -20.38 5.32
N GLU A 66 5.04 -21.61 5.85
CA GLU A 66 4.81 -21.88 7.27
C GLU A 66 5.86 -21.20 8.15
N ALA A 67 7.14 -21.37 7.79
CA ALA A 67 8.25 -20.76 8.48
C ALA A 67 8.15 -19.22 8.49
N ASP A 68 7.64 -18.64 7.40
CA ASP A 68 7.38 -17.20 7.35
C ASP A 68 6.30 -16.78 8.35
N GLN A 69 5.13 -17.44 8.28
CA GLN A 69 3.97 -17.13 9.10
C GLN A 69 4.19 -17.38 10.59
N ALA A 70 4.98 -18.39 10.94
CA ALA A 70 5.32 -18.72 12.32
C ALA A 70 6.35 -17.74 12.92
N GLY A 71 7.19 -17.11 12.09
CA GLY A 71 8.36 -16.36 12.55
C GLY A 71 8.32 -14.86 12.24
N ARG A 72 8.31 -14.48 10.96
CA ARG A 72 8.65 -13.12 10.50
C ARG A 72 7.50 -12.37 9.86
N ALA A 73 6.41 -13.05 9.53
CA ALA A 73 5.25 -12.44 8.90
C ALA A 73 4.61 -11.39 9.80
N THR A 74 4.55 -10.17 9.28
CA THR A 74 3.86 -9.04 9.90
C THR A 74 2.35 -9.07 9.65
N MET A 75 1.91 -9.80 8.63
CA MET A 75 0.52 -9.95 8.24
C MET A 75 0.16 -11.43 8.13
N SER A 76 -1.02 -11.80 8.62
CA SER A 76 -1.58 -13.13 8.41
C SER A 76 -1.90 -13.36 6.93
N LEU A 77 -1.97 -14.62 6.49
CA LEU A 77 -2.49 -14.94 5.15
C LEU A 77 -3.93 -14.44 4.96
N LEU A 78 -4.15 -13.71 3.87
CA LEU A 78 -5.47 -13.37 3.36
C LEU A 78 -5.34 -13.06 1.87
N LEU A 79 -5.65 -14.04 1.02
CA LEU A 79 -5.42 -14.01 -0.42
C LEU A 79 -6.72 -14.35 -1.18
N PRO A 80 -7.37 -13.37 -1.81
CA PRO A 80 -8.53 -13.61 -2.67
C PRO A 80 -8.16 -14.51 -3.85
N PRO A 81 -9.08 -15.35 -4.35
CA PRO A 81 -8.86 -16.12 -5.57
C PRO A 81 -8.38 -15.25 -6.75
N GLN A 82 -8.91 -14.04 -6.92
CA GLN A 82 -8.44 -13.06 -7.91
C GLN A 82 -6.93 -12.80 -7.83
N MET A 83 -6.36 -12.67 -6.63
CA MET A 83 -4.93 -12.42 -6.50
C MET A 83 -4.11 -13.67 -6.82
N LEU A 84 -4.59 -14.85 -6.40
CA LEU A 84 -3.93 -16.12 -6.66
C LEU A 84 -3.88 -16.44 -8.17
N SER A 85 -4.93 -16.10 -8.93
CA SER A 85 -4.94 -16.30 -10.40
C SER A 85 -3.95 -15.41 -11.13
N THR A 86 -3.52 -14.30 -10.53
CA THR A 86 -2.49 -13.42 -11.11
C THR A 86 -1.06 -13.84 -10.78
N MET A 87 -0.85 -14.90 -10.01
CA MET A 87 0.48 -15.50 -9.76
C MET A 87 0.76 -16.58 -10.80
N VAL A 88 1.87 -16.45 -11.53
CA VAL A 88 2.22 -17.29 -12.69
C VAL A 88 1.04 -17.35 -13.67
N PRO A 89 0.61 -16.21 -14.23
CA PRO A 89 -0.66 -16.09 -14.95
C PRO A 89 -0.70 -16.89 -16.26
N ASP A 90 0.46 -17.07 -16.90
CA ASP A 90 0.57 -17.62 -18.27
C ASP A 90 0.78 -19.14 -18.33
N ALA A 91 0.84 -19.83 -17.18
CA ALA A 91 1.13 -21.25 -17.12
C ALA A 91 0.54 -21.93 -15.88
N VAL A 92 0.48 -23.27 -15.90
CA VAL A 92 0.27 -24.05 -14.67
C VAL A 92 1.48 -23.80 -13.74
N PRO A 93 1.27 -23.33 -12.49
CA PRO A 93 2.37 -22.98 -11.61
C PRO A 93 3.26 -24.17 -11.27
N THR A 94 4.57 -23.91 -11.22
CA THR A 94 5.57 -24.78 -10.58
C THR A 94 6.16 -24.05 -9.38
N THR A 95 6.79 -24.76 -8.45
CA THR A 95 7.49 -24.14 -7.31
C THR A 95 8.48 -23.06 -7.76
N ALA A 96 9.31 -23.36 -8.76
CA ALA A 96 10.31 -22.42 -9.28
C ALA A 96 9.66 -21.16 -9.87
N ALA A 97 8.61 -21.32 -10.67
CA ALA A 97 7.88 -20.19 -11.25
C ALA A 97 7.19 -19.34 -10.17
N MET A 98 6.60 -19.97 -9.16
CA MET A 98 5.97 -19.26 -8.03
C MET A 98 7.00 -18.46 -7.24
N LEU A 99 8.16 -19.02 -6.92
CA LEU A 99 9.21 -18.31 -6.17
C LEU A 99 9.71 -17.07 -6.94
N ALA A 100 9.77 -17.16 -8.27
CA ALA A 100 10.14 -16.04 -9.15
C ALA A 100 9.01 -15.03 -9.41
N ASP A 101 7.75 -15.35 -9.06
CA ASP A 101 6.61 -14.52 -9.41
C ASP A 101 6.54 -13.21 -8.59
N PRO A 102 6.42 -12.04 -9.25
CA PRO A 102 6.44 -10.75 -8.57
C PRO A 102 5.19 -10.49 -7.72
N VAL A 103 4.02 -11.02 -8.10
CA VAL A 103 2.78 -10.85 -7.32
C VAL A 103 2.83 -11.67 -6.05
N ARG A 104 3.28 -12.93 -6.16
CA ARG A 104 3.53 -13.78 -5.00
C ARG A 104 4.53 -13.11 -4.06
N ARG A 105 5.60 -12.48 -4.58
CA ARG A 105 6.64 -11.81 -3.77
C ARG A 105 6.12 -10.84 -2.73
N TYR A 106 5.05 -10.10 -3.03
CA TYR A 106 4.52 -9.11 -2.09
C TYR A 106 3.18 -9.50 -1.45
N MET A 107 2.48 -10.52 -1.95
CA MET A 107 1.19 -10.99 -1.43
C MET A 107 1.31 -12.28 -0.61
N LEU A 108 2.19 -13.19 -1.00
CA LEU A 108 2.48 -14.46 -0.33
C LEU A 108 4.01 -14.58 -0.12
N PRO A 109 4.57 -13.81 0.83
CA PRO A 109 5.99 -13.91 1.16
C PRO A 109 6.31 -15.30 1.71
N VAL A 110 7.50 -15.80 1.41
CA VAL A 110 8.06 -17.03 1.99
C VAL A 110 9.30 -16.71 2.81
N ALA A 111 9.72 -17.60 3.71
CA ALA A 111 10.87 -17.31 4.57
C ALA A 111 12.16 -17.13 3.75
N SER A 112 12.33 -17.84 2.63
CA SER A 112 13.47 -17.66 1.73
C SER A 112 13.53 -16.31 1.00
N ASP A 113 12.43 -15.54 0.92
CA ASP A 113 12.45 -14.18 0.36
C ASP A 113 13.22 -13.20 1.27
N ARG A 114 13.19 -13.45 2.57
CA ARG A 114 13.60 -12.49 3.58
C ARG A 114 15.08 -12.64 3.96
N LEU A 115 15.74 -11.50 4.16
CA LEU A 115 17.10 -11.45 4.71
C LEU A 115 17.18 -12.14 6.08
N ALA A 116 18.33 -12.74 6.37
CA ALA A 116 18.53 -13.53 7.58
C ALA A 116 18.66 -12.67 8.85
N ALA A 117 18.12 -13.19 9.95
CA ALA A 117 18.30 -12.65 11.31
C ALA A 117 18.10 -11.12 11.40
N ALA A 118 19.04 -10.41 12.02
CA ALA A 118 18.98 -8.97 12.23
C ALA A 118 18.89 -8.15 10.92
N ALA A 119 19.37 -8.69 9.80
CA ALA A 119 19.28 -8.00 8.51
C ALA A 119 17.85 -7.96 7.92
N ALA A 120 16.89 -8.71 8.49
CA ALA A 120 15.50 -8.68 8.07
C ALA A 120 14.82 -7.31 8.29
N SER A 121 15.35 -6.50 9.21
CA SER A 121 14.84 -5.17 9.53
C SER A 121 15.99 -4.19 9.68
N HIS A 122 15.81 -2.96 9.17
CA HIS A 122 16.71 -1.87 9.52
C HIS A 122 16.72 -1.63 11.05
N PRO A 123 17.84 -1.24 11.68
CA PRO A 123 17.90 -0.91 13.11
C PRO A 123 16.92 0.19 13.57
N TYR A 124 16.47 1.02 12.63
CA TYR A 124 15.48 2.08 12.87
C TYR A 124 14.07 1.71 12.38
N ALA A 125 13.83 0.47 11.97
CA ALA A 125 12.51 0.04 11.56
C ALA A 125 11.52 0.09 12.73
N ALA A 126 10.33 0.64 12.47
CA ALA A 126 9.30 0.81 13.47
C ALA A 126 7.96 0.33 12.93
N ARG A 127 7.11 -0.19 13.83
CA ARG A 127 5.78 -0.68 13.47
C ARG A 127 4.89 0.45 12.93
N ASP A 128 4.89 1.59 13.60
CA ASP A 128 4.33 2.84 13.09
C ASP A 128 5.46 3.69 12.47
N SER A 129 5.99 3.24 11.33
CA SER A 129 7.15 3.86 10.68
C SER A 129 6.94 5.31 10.26
N LEU A 130 5.70 5.79 10.18
CA LEU A 130 5.35 7.14 9.75
C LEU A 130 4.81 8.01 10.90
N HIS A 131 4.69 7.45 12.11
CA HIS A 131 4.10 8.07 13.30
C HIS A 131 2.66 8.54 13.04
N GLU A 132 1.86 7.73 12.34
CA GLU A 132 0.46 8.06 12.03
C GLU A 132 -0.41 8.12 13.28
N HIS A 133 -0.15 7.25 14.26
CA HIS A 133 -0.91 7.19 15.51
C HIS A 133 -0.65 8.43 16.38
N GLU A 134 0.61 8.84 16.52
CA GLU A 134 0.99 10.08 17.25
C GLU A 134 0.34 11.34 16.64
N MET A 135 -0.09 11.27 15.38
CA MET A 135 -0.71 12.37 14.64
C MET A 135 -2.23 12.24 14.52
N TRP A 136 -2.87 11.32 15.25
CA TRP A 136 -4.33 11.23 15.34
C TRP A 136 -4.90 12.45 16.08
N ALA A 137 -5.77 13.19 15.39
CA ALA A 137 -6.51 14.30 15.99
C ALA A 137 -7.74 13.83 16.77
N VAL A 138 -8.32 12.71 16.30
CA VAL A 138 -9.26 11.83 16.99
C VAL A 138 -8.92 10.40 16.52
N GLU A 139 -9.42 9.37 17.19
CA GLU A 139 -9.07 7.98 16.87
C GLU A 139 -9.27 7.66 15.37
N GLY A 140 -8.20 7.21 14.71
CA GLY A 140 -8.17 6.87 13.28
C GLY A 140 -8.19 8.07 12.31
N LEU A 141 -8.07 9.32 12.79
CA LEU A 141 -8.01 10.51 11.93
C LEU A 141 -6.65 11.19 12.02
N THR A 142 -5.72 10.79 11.16
CA THR A 142 -4.37 11.38 11.11
C THR A 142 -4.42 12.77 10.47
N HIS A 143 -4.04 13.81 11.21
CA HIS A 143 -3.91 15.19 10.72
C HIS A 143 -2.45 15.64 10.68
N ARG A 144 -1.71 15.02 9.76
CA ARG A 144 -0.28 15.27 9.55
C ARG A 144 0.01 16.56 8.78
N TYR A 145 -0.76 16.86 7.74
CA TYR A 145 -0.50 17.95 6.82
C TYR A 145 -1.45 19.12 7.07
N PRO A 146 -1.08 20.39 6.77
CA PRO A 146 -1.87 21.55 7.14
C PRO A 146 -3.33 21.56 6.65
N THR A 147 -3.60 20.96 5.49
CA THR A 147 -4.91 21.07 4.82
C THR A 147 -5.55 19.73 4.50
N LYS A 148 -4.96 18.62 4.96
CA LYS A 148 -5.43 17.28 4.58
C LYS A 148 -5.24 16.25 5.67
N VAL A 149 -6.18 15.32 5.71
CA VAL A 149 -6.26 14.25 6.72
C VAL A 149 -6.39 12.88 6.06
N LEU A 150 -6.09 11.85 6.84
CA LEU A 150 -6.38 10.45 6.54
C LEU A 150 -7.40 9.93 7.55
N ALA A 151 -8.53 9.42 7.07
CA ALA A 151 -9.58 8.80 7.88
C ALA A 151 -9.53 7.28 7.72
N GLU A 152 -9.09 6.58 8.76
CA GLU A 152 -8.95 5.12 8.79
C GLU A 152 -10.24 4.47 9.31
N LEU A 153 -11.19 4.17 8.43
CA LEU A 153 -12.54 3.77 8.85
C LEU A 153 -12.63 2.38 9.49
N LEU A 154 -11.67 1.50 9.21
CA LEU A 154 -11.64 0.11 9.65
C LEU A 154 -10.21 -0.47 9.63
N PRO A 155 -9.85 -1.42 10.50
CA PRO A 155 -8.50 -1.99 10.56
C PRO A 155 -8.38 -3.30 9.76
N THR A 156 -9.19 -3.50 8.72
CA THR A 156 -9.23 -4.76 7.97
C THR A 156 -9.28 -4.54 6.46
N CYS A 157 -8.75 -5.50 5.72
CA CYS A 157 -8.71 -5.54 4.26
C CYS A 157 -9.37 -6.83 3.74
N PRO A 158 -9.78 -6.92 2.47
CA PRO A 158 -10.15 -8.19 1.85
C PRO A 158 -8.93 -9.06 1.50
N GLN A 159 -7.72 -8.50 1.60
CA GLN A 159 -6.44 -9.12 1.30
C GLN A 159 -5.33 -8.47 2.14
N TYR A 160 -4.27 -9.20 2.48
CA TYR A 160 -3.12 -8.63 3.19
C TYR A 160 -1.86 -8.66 2.35
N CYS A 161 -1.20 -7.49 2.25
CA CYS A 161 0.08 -7.33 1.57
C CYS A 161 1.21 -7.54 2.58
N GLY A 162 2.26 -8.26 2.23
CA GLY A 162 3.42 -8.47 3.10
C GLY A 162 4.13 -7.18 3.49
N HIS A 163 4.03 -6.14 2.65
CA HIS A 163 4.65 -4.82 2.82
C HIS A 163 3.69 -3.76 3.37
N CYS A 164 2.64 -4.15 4.11
CA CYS A 164 1.65 -3.21 4.63
C CYS A 164 2.28 -2.19 5.60
N THR A 165 2.33 -0.91 5.24
CA THR A 165 2.84 0.17 6.11
C THR A 165 2.08 0.23 7.44
N ARG A 166 0.77 -0.04 7.42
CA ARG A 166 -0.11 -0.04 8.61
C ARG A 166 -0.20 -1.42 9.27
N MET A 167 0.87 -2.22 9.18
CA MET A 167 0.93 -3.55 9.80
C MET A 167 0.82 -3.50 11.33
N ASP A 168 0.91 -2.34 11.97
CA ASP A 168 0.74 -2.19 13.39
C ASP A 168 -0.74 -2.25 13.82
N LEU A 169 -1.66 -1.78 12.96
CA LEU A 169 -3.11 -1.69 13.20
C LEU A 169 -3.92 -2.65 12.33
N VAL A 170 -3.53 -2.84 11.06
CA VAL A 170 -4.33 -3.57 10.08
C VAL A 170 -4.14 -5.09 10.22
N GLY A 171 -5.26 -5.79 10.27
CA GLY A 171 -5.38 -7.23 10.20
C GLY A 171 -5.41 -7.96 11.54
N ASN A 172 -5.19 -9.27 11.51
CA ASN A 172 -5.09 -10.08 12.71
C ASN A 172 -3.66 -10.08 13.25
N SER A 173 -3.52 -10.25 14.56
CA SER A 173 -2.21 -10.50 15.17
C SER A 173 -1.56 -11.76 14.58
N THR A 174 -0.27 -11.66 14.30
CA THR A 174 0.59 -12.78 13.94
C THR A 174 1.46 -13.16 15.13
N PRO A 175 2.16 -14.31 15.12
CA PRO A 175 3.15 -14.63 16.14
C PRO A 175 4.23 -13.53 16.29
N ALA A 176 4.59 -12.86 15.20
CA ALA A 176 5.60 -11.80 15.19
C ALA A 176 5.07 -10.46 15.71
N VAL A 177 3.79 -10.13 15.45
CA VAL A 177 3.25 -8.78 15.64
C VAL A 177 1.83 -8.82 16.19
N THR A 178 1.66 -8.32 17.41
CA THR A 178 0.33 -8.08 18.02
C THR A 178 -0.25 -6.77 17.52
N LYS A 179 -1.39 -6.79 16.82
CA LYS A 179 -2.02 -5.60 16.24
C LYS A 179 -2.69 -4.72 17.29
N LEU A 180 -2.63 -3.41 17.06
CA LEU A 180 -3.46 -2.42 17.75
C LEU A 180 -4.91 -2.56 17.30
N LYS A 181 -5.82 -1.95 18.08
CA LYS A 181 -7.25 -1.92 17.79
C LYS A 181 -7.77 -0.52 18.04
N PHE A 182 -8.85 -0.19 17.35
CA PHE A 182 -9.65 0.97 17.70
C PHE A 182 -10.43 0.69 18.99
N ASP A 183 -10.41 1.63 19.92
CA ASP A 183 -11.12 1.59 21.19
C ASP A 183 -12.59 2.01 21.02
N LEU A 184 -12.86 2.99 20.15
CA LEU A 184 -14.22 3.46 19.88
C LEU A 184 -14.96 2.55 18.91
N LYS A 185 -16.27 2.44 19.12
CA LYS A 185 -17.16 1.78 18.16
C LYS A 185 -17.14 2.55 16.84
N PRO A 186 -17.31 1.88 15.68
CA PRO A 186 -17.22 2.52 14.37
C PRO A 186 -18.11 3.77 14.22
N VAL A 187 -19.37 3.70 14.67
CA VAL A 187 -20.32 4.83 14.56
C VAL A 187 -19.84 6.05 15.33
N ASP A 188 -19.42 5.86 16.59
CA ASP A 188 -18.95 6.93 17.45
C ASP A 188 -17.67 7.54 16.89
N ARG A 189 -16.73 6.69 16.44
CA ARG A 189 -15.49 7.14 15.81
C ARG A 189 -15.73 7.94 14.53
N HIS A 190 -16.59 7.45 13.63
CA HIS A 190 -16.92 8.17 12.40
C HIS A 190 -17.59 9.52 12.69
N ALA A 191 -18.44 9.59 13.73
CA ALA A 191 -19.04 10.84 14.18
C ALA A 191 -17.99 11.83 14.73
N GLU A 192 -17.03 11.35 15.54
CA GLU A 192 -15.90 12.16 16.02
C GLU A 192 -15.03 12.70 14.88
N MET A 193 -14.75 11.87 13.86
CA MET A 193 -14.01 12.30 12.67
C MET A 193 -14.72 13.45 11.93
N LEU A 194 -16.01 13.28 11.65
CA LEU A 194 -16.81 14.32 11.01
C LEU A 194 -16.94 15.57 11.89
N GLY A 195 -17.09 15.39 13.21
CA GLY A 195 -17.13 16.48 14.19
C GLY A 195 -15.84 17.30 14.21
N TYR A 196 -14.69 16.64 14.19
CA TYR A 196 -13.38 17.29 14.07
C TYR A 196 -13.28 18.12 12.79
N LEU A 197 -13.68 17.54 11.65
CA LEU A 197 -13.59 18.20 10.34
C LEU A 197 -14.50 19.42 10.24
N ARG A 198 -15.73 19.35 10.78
CA ARG A 198 -16.64 20.52 10.86
C ARG A 198 -16.06 21.67 11.67
N ARG A 199 -15.27 21.38 12.72
CA ARG A 199 -14.62 22.40 13.56
C ARG A 199 -13.24 22.84 13.04
N THR A 200 -12.76 22.25 11.94
CA THR A 200 -11.41 22.49 11.40
C THR A 200 -11.46 22.92 9.93
N PRO A 201 -11.95 24.14 9.62
CA PRO A 201 -12.19 24.59 8.24
C PRO A 201 -10.93 24.73 7.38
N GLY A 202 -9.73 24.65 7.97
CA GLY A 202 -8.47 24.59 7.22
C GLY A 202 -8.26 23.27 6.47
N VAL A 203 -9.00 22.21 6.83
CA VAL A 203 -8.93 20.91 6.14
C VAL A 203 -9.85 20.93 4.93
N ARG A 204 -9.28 20.63 3.75
CA ARG A 204 -10.00 20.58 2.47
C ARG A 204 -9.90 19.24 1.74
N ASP A 205 -8.93 18.39 2.08
CA ASP A 205 -8.65 17.13 1.40
C ASP A 205 -8.69 15.96 2.40
N VAL A 206 -9.58 15.00 2.15
CA VAL A 206 -9.81 13.85 3.03
C VAL A 206 -9.52 12.56 2.26
N VAL A 207 -8.52 11.80 2.70
CA VAL A 207 -8.33 10.42 2.26
C VAL A 207 -9.21 9.54 3.13
N VAL A 208 -10.15 8.82 2.53
CA VAL A 208 -10.95 7.79 3.20
C VAL A 208 -10.29 6.46 2.95
N SER A 209 -9.82 5.83 4.02
CA SER A 209 -9.02 4.62 3.99
C SER A 209 -9.36 3.77 5.23
N GLY A 210 -8.35 3.12 5.78
CA GLY A 210 -8.39 2.10 6.82
C GLY A 210 -7.40 1.02 6.41
N GLY A 211 -7.78 -0.24 6.57
CA GLY A 211 -7.21 -1.32 5.78
C GLY A 211 -7.59 -1.14 4.30
N ASP A 212 -8.87 -1.33 3.98
CA ASP A 212 -9.39 -1.12 2.63
C ASP A 212 -10.89 -0.77 2.67
N VAL A 213 -11.30 0.32 2.01
CA VAL A 213 -12.71 0.78 2.06
C VAL A 213 -13.69 -0.22 1.47
N ALA A 214 -13.25 -1.11 0.58
CA ALA A 214 -14.09 -2.17 0.04
C ALA A 214 -14.40 -3.26 1.08
N ASN A 215 -13.69 -3.31 2.20
CA ASN A 215 -14.03 -4.21 3.30
C ASN A 215 -15.07 -3.65 4.27
N LEU A 216 -15.50 -2.40 4.06
CA LEU A 216 -16.58 -1.78 4.80
C LEU A 216 -17.91 -2.09 4.08
N PRO A 217 -19.01 -2.39 4.80
CA PRO A 217 -20.33 -2.44 4.19
C PRO A 217 -20.59 -1.12 3.45
N PHE A 218 -20.95 -1.21 2.16
CA PHE A 218 -20.96 -0.04 1.28
C PHE A 218 -21.85 1.10 1.79
N LYS A 219 -23.02 0.78 2.37
CA LYS A 219 -23.91 1.78 3.01
C LYS A 219 -23.22 2.65 4.08
N ASN A 220 -22.23 2.10 4.79
CA ASN A 220 -21.49 2.85 5.81
C ASN A 220 -20.43 3.75 5.14
N LEU A 221 -19.80 3.28 4.06
CA LEU A 221 -18.90 4.10 3.26
C LEU A 221 -19.67 5.28 2.64
N GLU A 222 -20.82 5.00 2.04
CA GLU A 222 -21.70 6.01 1.45
C GLU A 222 -22.15 7.05 2.48
N ALA A 223 -22.56 6.62 3.67
CA ALA A 223 -22.95 7.53 4.75
C ALA A 223 -21.79 8.44 5.19
N PHE A 224 -20.59 7.89 5.36
CA PHE A 224 -19.43 8.68 5.76
C PHE A 224 -19.02 9.70 4.70
N VAL A 225 -18.94 9.27 3.43
CA VAL A 225 -18.58 10.16 2.32
C VAL A 225 -19.65 11.22 2.09
N SER A 226 -20.93 10.89 2.23
CA SER A 226 -22.02 11.89 2.19
C SER A 226 -21.85 12.93 3.29
N GLY A 227 -21.51 12.50 4.52
CA GLY A 227 -21.20 13.41 5.61
C GLY A 227 -20.01 14.33 5.34
N LEU A 228 -18.99 13.86 4.60
CA LEU A 228 -17.88 14.72 4.14
C LEU A 228 -18.33 15.75 3.10
N LEU A 229 -19.23 15.38 2.19
CA LEU A 229 -19.77 16.25 1.14
C LEU A 229 -20.65 17.38 1.69
N GLU A 230 -21.11 17.28 2.94
CA GLU A 230 -21.83 18.34 3.67
C GLU A 230 -20.88 19.37 4.30
N ILE A 231 -19.59 19.07 4.44
CA ILE A 231 -18.63 19.95 5.10
C ILE A 231 -18.13 21.00 4.11
N GLU A 232 -18.43 22.28 4.38
CA GLU A 232 -18.19 23.38 3.45
C GLU A 232 -16.72 23.53 3.02
N SER A 233 -15.74 23.21 3.88
CA SER A 233 -14.32 23.33 3.55
C SER A 233 -13.79 22.20 2.66
N VAL A 234 -14.48 21.05 2.59
CA VAL A 234 -14.02 19.88 1.84
C VAL A 234 -14.13 20.13 0.34
N ARG A 235 -13.05 19.84 -0.39
CA ARG A 235 -12.90 20.03 -1.83
C ARG A 235 -12.36 18.80 -2.55
N ASP A 236 -11.68 17.91 -1.83
CA ASP A 236 -11.12 16.68 -2.38
C ASP A 236 -11.42 15.50 -1.44
N ILE A 237 -11.98 14.42 -2.00
CA ILE A 237 -12.22 13.15 -1.31
C ILE A 237 -11.56 12.03 -2.11
N ARG A 238 -10.74 11.22 -1.45
CA ARG A 238 -9.96 10.15 -2.10
C ARG A 238 -10.23 8.83 -1.39
N LEU A 239 -10.87 7.90 -2.07
CA LEU A 239 -11.15 6.56 -1.53
C LEU A 239 -9.96 5.63 -1.82
N ALA A 240 -9.29 5.12 -0.79
CA ALA A 240 -8.15 4.22 -0.94
C ALA A 240 -8.58 2.76 -0.85
N SER A 241 -8.38 1.99 -1.93
CA SER A 241 -8.74 0.58 -2.00
C SER A 241 -7.83 -0.21 -2.94
N LYS A 242 -7.05 -1.14 -2.38
CA LYS A 242 -6.39 -2.18 -3.19
C LYS A 242 -7.40 -3.16 -3.76
N ALA A 243 -8.58 -3.29 -3.15
CA ALA A 243 -9.62 -4.19 -3.61
C ALA A 243 -10.13 -3.87 -5.02
N LEU A 244 -9.95 -2.66 -5.55
CA LEU A 244 -10.22 -2.40 -6.98
C LEU A 244 -9.41 -3.35 -7.87
N MET A 245 -8.20 -3.69 -7.43
CA MET A 245 -7.32 -4.69 -8.04
C MET A 245 -7.56 -6.11 -7.52
N GLY A 246 -7.58 -6.30 -6.19
CA GLY A 246 -7.60 -7.65 -5.60
C GLY A 246 -8.98 -8.25 -5.33
N LEU A 247 -10.05 -7.49 -5.56
CA LEU A 247 -11.45 -7.92 -5.48
C LEU A 247 -12.32 -7.01 -6.39
N PRO A 248 -12.01 -6.92 -7.71
CA PRO A 248 -12.70 -6.02 -8.64
C PRO A 248 -14.21 -6.26 -8.67
N GLN A 249 -14.64 -7.50 -8.44
CA GLN A 249 -16.05 -7.91 -8.33
C GLN A 249 -16.83 -7.04 -7.33
N HIS A 250 -16.20 -6.56 -6.25
CA HIS A 250 -16.86 -5.70 -5.27
C HIS A 250 -17.36 -4.40 -5.91
N TRP A 251 -16.55 -3.81 -6.80
CA TRP A 251 -16.80 -2.54 -7.47
C TRP A 251 -17.77 -2.66 -8.66
N LEU A 252 -18.12 -3.89 -9.02
CA LEU A 252 -19.08 -4.21 -10.08
C LEU A 252 -20.47 -4.59 -9.53
N GLN A 253 -20.64 -4.64 -8.20
CA GLN A 253 -21.96 -4.90 -7.61
C GLN A 253 -22.89 -3.71 -7.84
N ASP A 254 -24.15 -3.99 -8.16
CA ASP A 254 -25.16 -2.99 -8.50
C ASP A 254 -25.33 -1.91 -7.43
N ASP A 255 -25.33 -2.30 -6.15
CA ASP A 255 -25.50 -1.38 -5.02
C ASP A 255 -24.29 -0.44 -4.85
N VAL A 256 -23.08 -0.97 -5.05
CA VAL A 256 -21.82 -0.21 -5.03
C VAL A 256 -21.76 0.78 -6.19
N VAL A 257 -22.03 0.33 -7.42
CA VAL A 257 -22.01 1.21 -8.60
C VAL A 257 -23.06 2.31 -8.48
N ALA A 258 -24.30 1.97 -8.11
CA ALA A 258 -25.38 2.93 -7.94
C ALA A 258 -25.07 3.96 -6.85
N GLY A 259 -24.48 3.53 -5.73
CA GLY A 259 -24.09 4.45 -4.65
C GLY A 259 -22.89 5.32 -4.99
N MET A 260 -21.89 4.78 -5.67
CA MET A 260 -20.78 5.59 -6.20
C MET A 260 -21.29 6.65 -7.18
N ALA A 261 -22.30 6.33 -8.00
CA ALA A 261 -22.93 7.29 -8.91
C ALA A 261 -23.68 8.41 -8.17
N ARG A 262 -24.36 8.10 -7.06
CA ARG A 262 -24.98 9.11 -6.18
C ARG A 262 -23.92 10.02 -5.57
N LEU A 263 -22.89 9.44 -4.95
CA LEU A 263 -21.79 10.19 -4.33
C LEU A 263 -21.08 11.10 -5.34
N ALA A 264 -20.78 10.59 -6.54
CA ALA A 264 -20.15 11.35 -7.61
C ALA A 264 -21.02 12.51 -8.13
N THR A 265 -22.33 12.29 -8.25
CA THR A 265 -23.29 13.34 -8.64
C THR A 265 -23.32 14.45 -7.60
N THR A 266 -23.48 14.12 -6.32
CA THR A 266 -23.45 15.10 -5.23
C THR A 266 -22.10 15.80 -5.14
N ALA A 267 -20.98 15.08 -5.31
CA ALA A 267 -19.65 15.68 -5.33
C ALA A 267 -19.53 16.73 -6.44
N ARG A 268 -19.99 16.42 -7.66
CA ARG A 268 -19.99 17.35 -8.79
C ARG A 268 -20.86 18.59 -8.52
N GLU A 269 -22.07 18.41 -7.98
CA GLU A 269 -22.97 19.51 -7.61
C GLU A 269 -22.37 20.43 -6.54
N ARG A 270 -21.56 19.86 -5.64
CA ARG A 270 -20.84 20.59 -4.57
C ARG A 270 -19.47 21.13 -5.01
N GLY A 271 -19.02 20.85 -6.23
CA GLY A 271 -17.67 21.21 -6.70
C GLY A 271 -16.53 20.47 -5.99
N VAL A 272 -16.82 19.28 -5.45
CA VAL A 272 -15.85 18.40 -4.78
C VAL A 272 -15.31 17.36 -5.76
N SER A 273 -13.99 17.15 -5.74
CA SER A 273 -13.36 16.08 -6.52
C SER A 273 -13.40 14.77 -5.74
N LEU A 274 -14.13 13.78 -6.27
CA LEU A 274 -14.14 12.41 -5.75
C LEU A 274 -13.26 11.52 -6.63
N ALA A 275 -12.25 10.88 -6.06
CA ALA A 275 -11.35 9.96 -6.75
C ALA A 275 -11.21 8.62 -6.03
N VAL A 276 -10.85 7.57 -6.77
CA VAL A 276 -10.46 6.27 -6.21
C VAL A 276 -8.97 6.06 -6.42
N HIS A 277 -8.27 5.67 -5.35
CA HIS A 277 -6.86 5.29 -5.38
C HIS A 277 -6.74 3.76 -5.22
N THR A 278 -6.26 3.09 -6.26
CA THR A 278 -5.89 1.68 -6.24
C THR A 278 -4.40 1.48 -5.93
N HIS A 279 -3.99 0.22 -5.74
CA HIS A 279 -2.66 -0.15 -5.25
C HIS A 279 -2.10 -1.37 -5.98
N VAL A 280 -1.54 -1.15 -7.17
CA VAL A 280 -0.98 -2.18 -8.07
C VAL A 280 0.54 -2.03 -8.13
N ASN A 281 1.25 -3.16 -8.05
CA ASN A 281 2.71 -3.22 -8.08
C ASN A 281 3.28 -4.02 -9.26
N ALA A 282 2.48 -4.85 -9.95
CA ALA A 282 2.93 -5.65 -11.08
C ALA A 282 1.91 -5.61 -12.22
N ALA A 283 2.39 -5.53 -13.47
CA ALA A 283 1.55 -5.36 -14.65
C ALA A 283 0.52 -6.50 -14.82
N GLN A 284 0.93 -7.73 -14.50
CA GLN A 284 0.07 -8.92 -14.62
C GLN A 284 -1.13 -8.93 -13.67
N SER A 285 -1.14 -8.09 -12.64
CA SER A 285 -2.32 -7.92 -11.80
C SER A 285 -3.40 -7.11 -12.54
N VAL A 286 -3.06 -6.27 -13.52
CA VAL A 286 -4.01 -5.49 -14.32
C VAL A 286 -4.72 -6.41 -15.32
N THR A 287 -5.81 -7.04 -14.87
CA THR A 287 -6.63 -7.93 -15.71
C THR A 287 -7.79 -7.17 -16.38
N PRO A 288 -8.44 -7.73 -17.41
CA PRO A 288 -9.67 -7.19 -17.97
C PRO A 288 -10.76 -6.92 -16.92
N LEU A 289 -10.92 -7.78 -15.91
CA LEU A 289 -11.89 -7.55 -14.84
C LEU A 289 -11.54 -6.35 -13.95
N VAL A 290 -10.24 -6.07 -13.74
CA VAL A 290 -9.79 -4.85 -13.05
C VAL A 290 -10.05 -3.61 -13.89
N ALA A 291 -9.82 -3.69 -15.20
CA ALA A 291 -10.18 -2.62 -16.12
C ALA A 291 -11.69 -2.36 -16.12
N GLU A 292 -12.51 -3.40 -16.15
CA GLU A 292 -13.97 -3.31 -16.04
C GLU A 292 -14.39 -2.56 -14.75
N ALA A 293 -13.82 -2.92 -13.61
CA ALA A 293 -14.08 -2.26 -12.33
C ALA A 293 -13.65 -0.77 -12.33
N ALA A 294 -12.47 -0.45 -12.89
CA ALA A 294 -12.01 0.93 -13.01
C ALA A 294 -12.94 1.76 -13.92
N GLN A 295 -13.33 1.20 -15.06
CA GLN A 295 -14.24 1.85 -16.01
C GLN A 295 -15.64 2.04 -15.41
N ALA A 296 -16.15 1.09 -14.62
CA ALA A 296 -17.42 1.24 -13.91
C ALA A 296 -17.39 2.44 -12.95
N MET A 297 -16.28 2.66 -12.24
CA MET A 297 -16.12 3.83 -11.37
C MET A 297 -16.08 5.15 -12.14
N LEU A 298 -15.33 5.18 -13.25
CA LEU A 298 -15.27 6.36 -14.12
C LEU A 298 -16.66 6.65 -14.74
N ALA A 299 -17.37 5.62 -15.21
CA ALA A 299 -18.71 5.72 -15.77
C ALA A 299 -19.76 6.14 -14.73
N ALA A 300 -19.60 5.76 -13.46
CA ALA A 300 -20.40 6.26 -12.35
C ALA A 300 -20.15 7.76 -12.07
N GLY A 301 -19.14 8.37 -12.68
CA GLY A 301 -18.83 9.80 -12.56
C GLY A 301 -17.75 10.11 -11.51
N VAL A 302 -17.05 9.10 -10.98
CA VAL A 302 -15.82 9.32 -10.21
C VAL A 302 -14.83 10.06 -11.10
N ARG A 303 -14.23 11.14 -10.58
CA ARG A 303 -13.40 12.04 -11.39
C ARG A 303 -12.17 11.34 -11.96
N ASP A 304 -11.50 10.55 -11.12
CA ASP A 304 -10.26 9.86 -11.48
C ASP A 304 -10.13 8.53 -10.74
N VAL A 305 -9.56 7.53 -11.42
CA VAL A 305 -8.99 6.33 -10.80
C VAL A 305 -7.47 6.40 -10.94
N ARG A 306 -6.74 6.29 -9.82
CA ARG A 306 -5.30 6.52 -9.77
C ARG A 306 -4.58 5.37 -9.07
N ASN A 307 -3.40 5.00 -9.55
CA ASN A 307 -2.58 3.97 -8.92
C ASN A 307 -1.53 4.58 -7.99
N GLN A 308 -1.51 4.10 -6.76
CA GLN A 308 -0.44 4.34 -5.80
C GLN A 308 0.28 3.02 -5.59
N GLY A 309 1.43 2.76 -6.22
CA GLY A 309 2.22 1.54 -6.02
C GLY A 309 3.34 1.73 -4.98
N VAL A 310 4.08 0.67 -4.66
CA VAL A 310 5.34 0.70 -3.90
C VAL A 310 6.45 0.14 -4.79
N LEU A 311 7.63 0.75 -4.78
CA LEU A 311 8.86 0.17 -5.31
C LEU A 311 9.31 -0.96 -4.39
N LEU A 312 9.33 -2.16 -4.93
CA LEU A 312 9.71 -3.38 -4.22
C LEU A 312 10.76 -4.12 -5.04
N HIS A 313 11.90 -4.40 -4.40
CA HIS A 313 12.98 -5.19 -4.99
C HIS A 313 12.49 -6.57 -5.42
N GLY A 314 12.76 -6.93 -6.68
CA GLY A 314 12.28 -8.18 -7.30
C GLY A 314 10.81 -8.18 -7.71
N VAL A 315 10.15 -7.01 -7.75
CA VAL A 315 8.75 -6.87 -8.21
C VAL A 315 8.65 -5.86 -9.35
N ASN A 316 9.11 -4.64 -9.10
CA ASN A 316 8.99 -3.50 -10.02
C ASN A 316 10.16 -2.52 -9.85
N ASP A 317 11.36 -3.05 -9.65
CA ASP A 317 12.59 -2.30 -9.38
C ASP A 317 13.47 -2.10 -10.62
N THR A 318 12.88 -2.27 -11.80
CA THR A 318 13.47 -1.93 -13.11
C THR A 318 12.56 -1.00 -13.91
N ALA A 319 13.15 -0.20 -14.81
CA ALA A 319 12.40 0.70 -15.69
C ALA A 319 11.38 -0.05 -16.55
N THR A 320 11.76 -1.20 -17.12
CA THR A 320 10.87 -2.03 -17.94
C THR A 320 9.64 -2.52 -17.18
N GLN A 321 9.80 -3.03 -15.96
CA GLN A 321 8.67 -3.48 -15.14
C GLN A 321 7.72 -2.33 -14.79
N LEU A 322 8.27 -1.17 -14.44
CA LEU A 322 7.47 0.02 -14.12
C LEU A 322 6.76 0.58 -15.35
N LEU A 323 7.41 0.65 -16.52
CA LEU A 323 6.80 1.10 -17.76
C LEU A 323 5.69 0.15 -18.21
N ASP A 324 5.94 -1.17 -18.20
CA ASP A 324 4.92 -2.17 -18.52
C ASP A 324 3.71 -2.06 -17.59
N LEU A 325 3.93 -1.85 -16.28
CA LEU A 325 2.84 -1.59 -15.33
C LEU A 325 2.12 -0.27 -15.64
N CYS A 326 2.84 0.81 -15.93
CA CYS A 326 2.24 2.11 -16.21
C CYS A 326 1.38 2.08 -17.47
N PHE A 327 1.85 1.45 -18.54
CA PHE A 327 1.07 1.29 -19.78
C PHE A 327 -0.13 0.36 -19.58
N ALA A 328 0.01 -0.75 -18.84
CA ALA A 328 -1.14 -1.61 -18.50
C ALA A 328 -2.22 -0.85 -17.72
N LEU A 329 -1.82 -0.02 -16.75
CA LEU A 329 -2.74 0.83 -15.98
C LEU A 329 -3.39 1.90 -16.86
N LEU A 330 -2.59 2.66 -17.60
CA LEU A 330 -3.04 3.82 -18.36
C LEU A 330 -3.89 3.40 -19.55
N ASP A 331 -3.34 2.57 -20.43
CA ASP A 331 -3.94 2.24 -21.73
C ASP A 331 -4.97 1.12 -21.59
N GLY A 332 -4.70 0.15 -20.71
CA GLY A 332 -5.55 -1.02 -20.52
C GLY A 332 -6.75 -0.78 -19.59
N ALA A 333 -6.57 0.03 -18.53
CA ALA A 333 -7.58 0.18 -17.47
C ALA A 333 -8.08 1.62 -17.28
N GLY A 334 -7.49 2.62 -17.94
CA GLY A 334 -7.81 4.04 -17.71
C GLY A 334 -7.41 4.53 -16.31
N VAL A 335 -6.46 3.86 -15.67
CA VAL A 335 -5.96 4.19 -14.33
C VAL A 335 -4.69 5.02 -14.45
N THR A 336 -4.68 6.21 -13.86
CA THR A 336 -3.50 7.09 -13.91
C THR A 336 -2.39 6.57 -12.98
N PRO A 337 -1.16 6.30 -13.48
CA PRO A 337 -0.02 6.00 -12.63
C PRO A 337 0.38 7.24 -11.80
N TYR A 338 0.01 7.28 -10.52
CA TYR A 338 0.09 8.50 -9.72
C TYR A 338 1.35 8.56 -8.86
N TYR A 339 1.54 7.56 -8.00
CA TYR A 339 2.74 7.46 -7.15
C TYR A 339 3.33 6.05 -7.17
N PHE A 340 4.66 5.98 -7.07
CA PHE A 340 5.35 4.83 -6.51
C PHE A 340 6.07 5.25 -5.23
N TYR A 341 5.68 4.68 -4.10
CA TYR A 341 6.33 4.91 -2.81
C TYR A 341 7.62 4.09 -2.71
N MET A 342 8.67 4.65 -2.13
CA MET A 342 9.71 3.81 -1.54
C MET A 342 9.09 2.95 -0.44
N CYS A 343 9.50 1.68 -0.33
CA CYS A 343 8.98 0.79 0.69
C CYS A 343 9.38 1.28 2.10
N ASP A 344 8.37 1.51 2.93
CA ASP A 344 8.54 2.04 4.29
C ASP A 344 9.39 1.11 5.15
N MET A 345 10.06 1.70 6.13
CA MET A 345 10.98 1.02 7.03
C MET A 345 10.20 0.32 8.17
N ILE A 346 9.39 -0.66 7.79
CA ILE A 346 8.63 -1.52 8.71
C ILE A 346 9.42 -2.80 9.05
N PRO A 347 9.13 -3.47 10.18
CA PRO A 347 9.78 -4.72 10.54
C PRO A 347 9.66 -5.79 9.44
N SER A 348 10.72 -6.58 9.26
CA SER A 348 10.81 -7.71 8.34
C SER A 348 10.67 -7.39 6.85
N ALA A 349 10.66 -6.11 6.44
CA ALA A 349 10.47 -5.68 5.06
C ALA A 349 11.76 -5.33 4.30
N GLU A 350 12.93 -5.43 4.92
CA GLU A 350 14.19 -4.90 4.36
C GLU A 350 14.54 -5.48 2.98
N HIS A 351 14.20 -6.76 2.74
CA HIS A 351 14.38 -7.47 1.46
C HIS A 351 13.58 -6.90 0.27
N TRP A 352 12.55 -6.08 0.51
CA TRP A 352 11.81 -5.38 -0.54
C TRP A 352 12.32 -3.96 -0.78
N ARG A 353 13.05 -3.37 0.18
CA ARG A 353 13.41 -1.97 0.10
C ARG A 353 14.51 -1.76 -0.95
N VAL A 354 14.48 -0.60 -1.60
CA VAL A 354 15.50 -0.15 -2.56
C VAL A 354 16.15 1.13 -2.05
N PRO A 355 17.46 1.36 -2.30
CA PRO A 355 18.12 2.60 -1.90
C PRO A 355 17.59 3.81 -2.66
N LEU A 356 17.66 5.00 -2.05
CA LEU A 356 17.20 6.26 -2.66
C LEU A 356 17.84 6.52 -4.03
N SER A 357 19.12 6.17 -4.19
CA SER A 357 19.82 6.30 -5.47
C SER A 357 19.18 5.47 -6.58
N GLN A 358 18.73 4.26 -6.30
CA GLN A 358 18.04 3.43 -7.30
C GLN A 358 16.68 4.04 -7.64
N ALA A 359 15.93 4.53 -6.65
CA ALA A 359 14.66 5.21 -6.89
C ALA A 359 14.82 6.48 -7.75
N GLN A 360 15.89 7.25 -7.55
CA GLN A 360 16.23 8.41 -8.39
C GLN A 360 16.56 8.01 -9.83
N THR A 361 17.34 6.94 -10.02
CA THR A 361 17.63 6.40 -11.36
C THR A 361 16.35 5.92 -12.05
N LEU A 362 15.51 5.17 -11.36
CA LEU A 362 14.22 4.72 -11.90
C LEU A 362 13.34 5.90 -12.32
N GLN A 363 13.22 6.94 -11.50
CA GLN A 363 12.42 8.12 -11.86
C GLN A 363 12.93 8.76 -13.15
N HIS A 364 14.25 8.90 -13.31
CA HIS A 364 14.89 9.41 -14.52
C HIS A 364 14.60 8.51 -15.72
N ASP A 365 14.74 7.19 -15.58
CA ASP A 365 14.57 6.22 -16.66
C ASP A 365 13.13 6.10 -17.15
N LEU A 366 12.14 6.53 -16.35
CA LEU A 366 10.74 6.62 -16.78
C LEU A 366 10.45 7.89 -17.60
N MET A 367 11.28 8.94 -17.49
CA MET A 367 11.01 10.22 -18.14
C MET A 367 11.09 10.10 -19.66
N GLY A 368 10.10 10.67 -20.36
CA GLY A 368 10.03 10.70 -21.82
C GLY A 368 9.20 9.59 -22.46
N TYR A 369 8.86 8.53 -21.72
CA TYR A 369 8.06 7.41 -22.26
C TYR A 369 6.55 7.60 -22.10
N LEU A 370 6.11 8.18 -20.98
CA LEU A 370 4.70 8.38 -20.65
C LEU A 370 4.23 9.81 -20.97
N PRO A 371 2.94 10.03 -21.25
CA PRO A 371 2.37 11.37 -21.25
C PRO A 371 2.67 12.10 -19.93
N GLY A 372 2.92 13.41 -19.98
CA GLY A 372 3.38 14.16 -18.80
C GLY A 372 2.41 14.10 -17.60
N PHE A 373 1.10 13.98 -17.82
CA PHE A 373 0.11 13.83 -16.74
C PHE A 373 0.06 12.42 -16.13
N ALA A 374 0.61 11.42 -16.82
CA ALA A 374 0.61 10.01 -16.44
C ALA A 374 2.00 9.48 -16.07
N THR A 375 3.04 10.34 -16.14
CA THR A 375 4.36 10.00 -15.62
C THR A 375 4.28 9.94 -14.10
N PRO A 376 4.47 8.76 -13.47
CA PRO A 376 4.31 8.61 -12.04
C PRO A 376 5.43 9.35 -11.31
N ARG A 377 5.09 9.82 -10.11
CA ARG A 377 6.08 10.39 -9.20
C ARG A 377 6.60 9.30 -8.27
N ILE A 378 7.90 9.15 -8.18
CA ILE A 378 8.54 8.29 -7.17
C ILE A 378 8.77 9.12 -5.92
N VAL A 379 8.27 8.65 -4.79
CA VAL A 379 8.23 9.41 -3.54
C VAL A 379 8.77 8.62 -2.35
N CYS A 380 9.46 9.31 -1.45
CA CYS A 380 9.79 8.83 -0.12
C CYS A 380 8.80 9.45 0.87
N ASP A 381 8.12 8.64 1.69
CA ASP A 381 7.31 9.16 2.80
C ASP A 381 8.18 9.25 4.05
N VAL A 382 8.82 10.41 4.24
CA VAL A 382 9.82 10.60 5.28
C VAL A 382 9.11 10.85 6.62
N PRO A 383 9.42 10.15 7.72
CA PRO A 383 8.80 10.35 9.03
C PRO A 383 8.77 11.82 9.45
N TYR A 384 7.65 12.29 10.02
CA TYR A 384 7.38 13.71 10.40
C TYR A 384 7.44 14.77 9.28
N VAL A 385 7.99 14.44 8.11
CA VAL A 385 8.04 15.32 6.94
C VAL A 385 6.82 15.08 6.09
N GLY A 386 6.68 13.88 5.52
CA GLY A 386 5.65 13.51 4.58
C GLY A 386 6.24 13.11 3.24
N LYS A 387 5.35 12.94 2.27
CA LYS A 387 5.70 12.53 0.90
C LYS A 387 6.57 13.60 0.25
N ARG A 388 7.77 13.21 -0.18
CA ARG A 388 8.73 14.03 -0.94
C ARG A 388 9.11 13.29 -2.21
N TRP A 389 9.27 14.03 -3.31
CA TRP A 389 9.81 13.42 -4.52
C TRP A 389 11.26 13.02 -4.25
N VAL A 390 11.71 11.90 -4.80
CA VAL A 390 13.05 11.35 -4.50
C VAL A 390 14.21 12.30 -4.83
N HIS A 391 13.99 13.27 -5.74
CA HIS A 391 14.97 14.29 -6.10
C HIS A 391 14.91 15.56 -5.22
N GLN A 392 13.97 15.66 -4.26
CA GLN A 392 13.89 16.76 -3.29
C GLN A 392 14.68 16.49 -2.00
N VAL A 393 15.54 15.47 -2.00
CA VAL A 393 16.47 15.23 -0.90
C VAL A 393 17.43 16.41 -0.77
N ALA A 394 17.69 16.85 0.46
CA ALA A 394 18.57 17.99 0.71
C ALA A 394 20.05 17.59 0.72
N GLU A 395 20.36 16.44 1.28
CA GLU A 395 21.70 15.86 1.35
C GLU A 395 21.59 14.34 1.37
N TYR A 396 22.52 13.64 0.74
CA TYR A 396 22.50 12.18 0.68
C TYR A 396 23.91 11.60 0.75
N ASP A 397 24.21 10.96 1.89
CA ASP A 397 25.39 10.14 2.10
C ASP A 397 25.13 8.74 1.52
N ARG A 398 25.62 8.52 0.30
CA ARG A 398 25.45 7.25 -0.44
C ARG A 398 26.27 6.10 0.13
N GLU A 399 27.39 6.40 0.80
CA GLU A 399 28.21 5.35 1.40
C GLU A 399 27.50 4.77 2.62
N ARG A 400 26.91 5.62 3.46
CA ARG A 400 26.20 5.20 4.68
C ARG A 400 24.71 4.93 4.46
N GLY A 401 24.16 5.32 3.32
CA GLY A 401 22.74 5.19 3.04
C GLY A 401 21.89 6.15 3.87
N ILE A 402 22.36 7.36 4.16
CA ILE A 402 21.63 8.32 5.00
C ILE A 402 21.21 9.51 4.14
N SER A 403 19.90 9.70 4.00
CA SER A 403 19.31 10.83 3.29
C SER A 403 18.68 11.82 4.27
N TYR A 404 18.88 13.11 4.01
CA TYR A 404 18.39 14.20 4.85
C TYR A 404 17.35 15.01 4.09
N TRP A 405 16.24 15.28 4.76
CA TRP A 405 15.05 15.89 4.18
C TRP A 405 14.58 17.07 5.02
N THR A 406 13.96 18.03 4.35
CA THR A 406 13.39 19.23 4.98
C THR A 406 11.92 19.40 4.61
N LYS A 407 11.25 20.33 5.29
CA LYS A 407 9.85 20.65 5.04
C LYS A 407 9.58 22.13 5.17
N ASN A 408 8.54 22.56 4.47
CA ASN A 408 8.08 23.95 4.42
C ASN A 408 6.73 24.14 5.15
N TYR A 409 6.33 23.18 5.98
CA TYR A 409 5.11 23.26 6.80
C TYR A 409 5.30 22.56 8.13
N ARG A 410 4.53 23.01 9.12
CA ARG A 410 4.40 22.35 10.43
C ARG A 410 3.32 21.27 10.35
N THR A 411 3.55 20.16 11.04
CA THR A 411 2.50 19.16 11.27
C THR A 411 1.57 19.61 12.40
N GLY A 412 0.47 18.87 12.64
CA GLY A 412 -0.45 19.14 13.76
C GLY A 412 0.26 19.16 15.12
N ILE A 413 1.23 18.27 15.31
CA ILE A 413 1.99 18.10 16.56
C ILE A 413 3.15 19.12 16.72
N GLU A 414 3.49 19.87 15.67
CA GLU A 414 4.60 20.84 15.68
C GLU A 414 4.12 22.29 15.62
N ARG A 415 2.83 22.56 15.83
CA ARG A 415 2.27 23.92 15.66
C ARG A 415 3.01 24.99 16.46
N THR A 416 3.44 24.65 17.67
CA THR A 416 4.15 25.54 18.60
C THR A 416 5.67 25.47 18.50
N ASP A 417 6.22 24.62 17.64
CA ASP A 417 7.65 24.40 17.52
C ASP A 417 8.26 25.38 16.49
N GLU A 418 8.95 26.40 16.99
CA GLU A 418 9.55 27.46 16.16
C GLU A 418 10.66 26.92 15.24
N ALA A 419 11.37 25.87 15.67
CA ALA A 419 12.48 25.26 14.93
C ALA A 419 12.05 24.14 13.98
N ALA A 420 10.76 23.78 13.94
CA ALA A 420 10.27 22.63 13.15
C ALA A 420 10.59 22.71 11.65
N LEU A 421 10.76 23.92 11.11
CA LEU A 421 11.07 24.14 9.69
C LEU A 421 12.58 24.10 9.38
N ASP A 422 13.43 24.27 10.39
CA ASP A 422 14.89 24.27 10.24
C ASP A 422 15.51 22.89 10.48
N ARG A 423 14.71 21.93 10.97
CA ARG A 423 15.17 20.56 11.23
C ARG A 423 15.41 19.79 9.94
N ARG A 424 16.45 18.95 9.98
CA ARG A 424 16.69 17.89 9.01
C ARG A 424 16.16 16.58 9.55
N TYR A 425 15.45 15.84 8.70
CA TYR A 425 14.88 14.54 9.02
C TYR A 425 15.60 13.47 8.20
N THR A 426 15.95 12.37 8.84
CA THR A 426 16.71 11.30 8.20
C THR A 426 15.79 10.21 7.66
N TYR A 427 16.17 9.63 6.53
CA TYR A 427 15.66 8.35 6.04
C TYR A 427 16.83 7.48 5.61
N TYR A 428 16.72 6.17 5.83
CA TYR A 428 17.85 5.25 5.74
C TYR A 428 17.64 4.23 4.63
N ASP A 429 18.66 4.01 3.81
CA ASP A 429 18.64 2.99 2.77
C ASP A 429 18.88 1.58 3.35
N PRO A 430 18.57 0.52 2.58
CA PRO A 430 18.76 -0.84 3.08
C PRO A 430 20.24 -1.17 3.26
N ILE A 431 20.64 -1.60 4.45
CA ILE A 431 22.07 -1.77 4.79
C ILE A 431 22.78 -2.72 3.82
N HIS A 432 22.12 -3.82 3.45
CA HIS A 432 22.67 -4.83 2.52
C HIS A 432 22.94 -4.29 1.10
N SER A 433 22.33 -3.15 0.72
CA SER A 433 22.53 -2.50 -0.58
C SER A 433 23.73 -1.53 -0.60
N LEU A 434 24.30 -1.22 0.56
CA LEU A 434 25.38 -0.25 0.70
C LEU A 434 26.74 -0.83 0.27
N PRO A 435 27.72 0.01 -0.09
CA PRO A 435 29.12 -0.42 -0.25
C PRO A 435 29.66 -1.06 1.04
N ALA A 436 30.71 -1.88 0.93
CA ALA A 436 31.31 -2.58 2.06
C ALA A 436 31.69 -1.66 3.23
N ALA A 437 32.20 -0.46 2.95
CA ALA A 437 32.52 0.54 3.97
C ALA A 437 31.28 1.00 4.75
N GLY A 438 30.14 1.20 4.07
CA GLY A 438 28.86 1.53 4.69
C GLY A 438 28.31 0.39 5.54
N GLN A 439 28.35 -0.83 5.03
CA GLN A 439 27.94 -2.03 5.79
C GLN A 439 28.77 -2.19 7.07
N GLN A 440 30.09 -2.01 6.98
CA GLN A 440 30.99 -2.04 8.14
C GLN A 440 30.66 -0.93 9.13
N TRP A 441 30.39 0.30 8.66
CA TRP A 441 30.03 1.43 9.51
C TRP A 441 28.78 1.17 10.36
N TRP A 442 27.77 0.48 9.80
CA TRP A 442 26.57 0.07 10.51
C TRP A 442 26.84 -1.10 11.47
N ALA A 443 27.66 -2.07 11.06
CA ALA A 443 28.04 -3.19 11.91
C ALA A 443 28.81 -2.74 13.17
N ASP A 444 29.75 -1.80 13.03
CA ASP A 444 30.54 -1.24 14.12
C ASP A 444 29.71 -0.43 15.13
N ARG A 445 28.57 0.10 14.67
CA ARG A 445 27.71 0.96 15.46
C ARG A 445 26.70 0.22 16.32
N ALA A 446 26.65 -1.11 16.23
CA ALA A 446 25.82 -2.01 17.03
C ALA A 446 24.73 -1.24 17.75
N VAL A 447 23.72 -0.77 17.00
CA VAL A 447 22.63 0.01 17.59
C VAL A 447 22.03 -0.94 18.61
N ASP A 448 22.22 -0.65 19.90
CA ASP A 448 21.66 -1.47 20.96
C ASP A 448 20.16 -1.54 20.68
N PRO A 449 19.63 -2.72 20.28
CA PRO A 449 18.22 -2.83 19.93
C PRO A 449 17.35 -2.40 21.11
N VAL A 450 17.86 -2.55 22.35
CA VAL A 450 17.21 -2.09 23.58
C VAL A 450 17.14 -0.57 23.66
N ALA A 451 18.10 0.18 23.11
CA ALA A 451 18.05 1.65 23.08
C ALA A 451 17.07 2.18 22.02
N ALA A 452 16.98 1.53 20.86
CA ALA A 452 15.98 1.85 19.84
C ALA A 452 14.56 1.45 20.30
N GLU A 453 14.44 0.32 20.98
CA GLU A 453 13.19 -0.18 21.54
C GLU A 453 12.77 0.62 22.78
N ALA A 454 13.71 1.11 23.60
CA ALA A 454 13.46 2.05 24.70
C ALA A 454 13.06 3.44 24.19
N ALA A 455 13.65 3.94 23.10
CA ALA A 455 13.21 5.17 22.45
C ALA A 455 11.79 5.02 21.86
N ALA A 456 11.49 3.88 21.24
CA ALA A 456 10.16 3.56 20.73
C ALA A 456 9.14 3.30 21.86
N ALA A 457 9.56 2.70 22.97
CA ALA A 457 8.74 2.50 24.17
C ALA A 457 8.45 3.83 24.86
N ALA A 458 9.44 4.72 24.97
CA ALA A 458 9.26 6.07 25.48
C ALA A 458 8.30 6.89 24.59
N SER A 459 8.34 6.71 23.26
CA SER A 459 7.35 7.32 22.35
C SER A 459 5.93 6.79 22.59
N ARG A 460 5.79 5.46 22.82
CA ARG A 460 4.51 4.83 23.16
C ARG A 460 3.98 5.29 24.51
N GLU A 461 4.81 5.32 25.55
CA GLU A 461 4.43 5.77 26.88
C GLU A 461 4.08 7.26 26.90
N ALA A 462 4.83 8.09 26.17
CA ALA A 462 4.51 9.52 26.01
C ALA A 462 3.17 9.74 25.29
N SER A 463 2.85 8.92 24.28
CA SER A 463 1.58 8.98 23.56
C SER A 463 0.40 8.54 24.44
N VAL A 464 0.58 7.52 25.26
CA VAL A 464 -0.44 7.05 26.22
C VAL A 464 -0.62 8.06 27.37
N ALA A 465 0.45 8.67 27.86
CA ALA A 465 0.39 9.67 28.93
C ALA A 465 -0.26 11.01 28.49
N GLN A 466 -0.24 11.34 27.19
CA GLN A 466 -0.91 12.53 26.63
C GLN A 466 -2.42 12.33 26.41
N LEU A 467 -2.92 11.11 26.58
CA LEU A 467 -4.35 10.76 26.48
C LEU A 467 -5.04 10.69 27.86
N GLY A 468 -4.32 11.03 28.94
CA GLY A 468 -4.82 11.12 30.32
C GLY A 468 -5.16 12.54 30.75
#